data_AF-A0A6A6VV94-F1
#
_entry.id   AF-A0A6A6VV94-F1
#
_cell.length_a   1.000
_cell.length_b   1.000
_cell.length_c   1.000
_cell.angle_alpha   90.00
_cell.angle_beta   90.00
_cell.angle_gamma   90.00
#
_symmetry.space_group_name_H-M   'P 1'
#
loop_
_entity.id
_entity.type
_entity.pdbx_description
1 polymer ?
#
loop_
_entity_poly.entity_id
_entity_poly.type
_entity_poly.pdbx_seq_one_letter_code
_entity_poly.pdbx_strand_id
1 'polypeptide(L)'
;MCIICGLCGGALIAVILIVVLVLVLTKKHKPDDTPIQSQWLNLTNYPPIPTGISTIAGPTLAHEETGCVIPATQWSCSLPKEEHDSVAPNRSDQPNFRLIIRYKNDTATKTRRQDDLFSPNPSPPSAEDQAFLGNTTDKNVEPFAGEDTPFFISFITPSGTPSISKRQSDDGDVVPNIEDIIPPPATVSGGLAAPANLLPLPVAQPLHLYNRGTVDEHYGFYTYFDRSIFLKDINATRSGFGGNPADQDGGSSFDSATLRCTWAQTRFLVQIWTNSASTKPLLQAASGTPTSTSSASTPSSSSSANDFVTPGSFPYPVTITLDRHGGAAAKKLVYCYGMDASGKIEPKRSTITLEDRSFGGVAVNGNKGPFTNTTVSVGDGGPGGLDGGSGGCGCSWVNWAGAGT
;
A
#
# COMPACT_ATOMS: atom_id res chain seq x y z
N MET A 1 -67.37 -35.23 -5.85
CA MET A 1 -66.25 -35.85 -5.10
C MET A 1 -64.98 -35.70 -5.95
N CYS A 2 -64.39 -34.51 -5.93
CA CYS A 2 -63.29 -34.13 -5.03
C CYS A 2 -61.91 -34.74 -5.35
N ILE A 3 -61.66 -35.19 -6.58
CA ILE A 3 -60.30 -35.60 -6.99
C ILE A 3 -59.72 -34.71 -8.10
N ILE A 4 -60.53 -34.18 -9.01
CA ILE A 4 -60.00 -33.47 -10.19
C ILE A 4 -59.51 -32.03 -9.88
N CYS A 5 -60.09 -31.35 -8.89
CA CYS A 5 -59.72 -29.95 -8.57
C CYS A 5 -58.44 -29.84 -7.70
N GLY A 6 -58.14 -30.86 -6.89
CA GLY A 6 -56.89 -30.91 -6.09
C GLY A 6 -55.65 -31.27 -6.93
N LEU A 7 -55.84 -32.08 -7.97
CA LEU A 7 -54.77 -32.47 -8.90
C LEU A 7 -54.30 -31.32 -9.81
N CYS A 8 -55.20 -30.39 -10.19
CA CYS A 8 -54.83 -29.22 -10.98
C CYS A 8 -54.04 -28.16 -10.17
N GLY A 9 -54.32 -28.01 -8.88
CA GLY A 9 -53.60 -27.06 -8.01
C GLY A 9 -52.17 -27.53 -7.67
N GLY A 10 -51.99 -28.81 -7.38
CA GLY A 10 -50.67 -29.38 -7.04
C GLY A 10 -49.69 -29.38 -8.23
N ALA A 11 -50.18 -29.67 -9.44
CA ALA A 11 -49.34 -29.68 -10.64
C ALA A 11 -48.84 -28.26 -11.00
N LEU A 12 -49.68 -27.23 -10.85
CA LEU A 12 -49.30 -25.85 -11.12
C LEU A 12 -48.23 -25.32 -10.15
N ILE A 13 -48.35 -25.64 -8.86
CA ILE A 13 -47.35 -25.24 -7.86
C ILE A 13 -46.01 -25.94 -8.09
N ALA A 14 -46.03 -27.23 -8.46
CA ALA A 14 -44.81 -27.98 -8.79
C ALA A 14 -44.09 -27.39 -10.02
N VAL A 15 -44.82 -27.00 -11.06
CA VAL A 15 -44.24 -26.35 -12.25
C VAL A 15 -43.64 -24.99 -11.89
N ILE A 16 -44.31 -24.17 -11.07
CA ILE A 16 -43.78 -22.88 -10.61
C ILE A 16 -42.50 -23.08 -9.78
N LEU A 17 -42.48 -24.05 -8.87
CA LEU A 17 -41.30 -24.35 -8.07
C LEU A 17 -40.13 -24.86 -8.92
N ILE A 18 -40.39 -25.68 -9.93
CA ILE A 18 -39.35 -26.12 -10.88
C ILE A 18 -38.85 -24.94 -11.71
N VAL A 19 -39.73 -24.06 -12.19
CA VAL A 19 -39.32 -22.86 -12.94
C VAL A 19 -38.51 -21.90 -12.07
N VAL A 20 -38.92 -21.67 -10.81
CA VAL A 20 -38.17 -20.85 -9.86
C VAL A 20 -36.83 -21.51 -9.53
N LEU A 21 -36.79 -22.82 -9.30
CA LEU A 21 -35.55 -23.55 -9.03
C LEU A 21 -34.61 -23.54 -10.24
N VAL A 22 -35.13 -23.70 -11.46
CA VAL A 22 -34.36 -23.56 -12.70
C VAL A 22 -33.88 -22.12 -12.84
N LEU A 23 -34.70 -21.09 -12.59
CA LEU A 23 -34.27 -19.68 -12.66
C LEU A 23 -33.23 -19.32 -11.58
N VAL A 24 -33.30 -19.93 -10.40
CA VAL A 24 -32.33 -19.73 -9.31
C VAL A 24 -31.03 -20.50 -9.58
N LEU A 25 -31.10 -21.71 -10.13
CA LEU A 25 -29.92 -22.53 -10.47
C LEU A 25 -29.27 -22.13 -11.81
N THR A 26 -30.02 -21.54 -12.74
CA THR A 26 -29.52 -21.02 -14.02
C THR A 26 -29.20 -19.52 -13.99
N LYS A 27 -29.43 -18.84 -12.86
CA LYS A 27 -28.73 -17.60 -12.52
C LYS A 27 -27.26 -17.95 -12.23
N LYS A 28 -26.54 -18.34 -13.29
CA LYS A 28 -25.11 -18.12 -13.42
C LYS A 28 -24.88 -16.67 -13.00
N HIS A 29 -24.24 -16.50 -11.85
CA HIS A 29 -23.60 -15.23 -11.55
C HIS A 29 -22.70 -14.94 -12.75
N LYS A 30 -23.00 -13.84 -13.44
CA LYS A 30 -22.17 -13.34 -14.52
C LYS A 30 -20.75 -13.21 -13.97
N PRO A 31 -19.74 -13.75 -14.64
CA PRO A 31 -18.37 -13.40 -14.30
C PRO A 31 -18.23 -11.91 -14.64
N ASP A 32 -18.04 -11.07 -13.62
CA ASP A 32 -17.44 -9.77 -13.90
C ASP A 32 -16.04 -10.06 -14.44
N ASP A 33 -15.82 -9.60 -15.67
CA ASP A 33 -14.67 -9.92 -16.52
C ASP A 33 -13.42 -9.16 -16.05
N THR A 34 -13.00 -9.46 -14.82
CA THR A 34 -11.69 -9.08 -14.32
C THR A 34 -10.78 -10.28 -14.55
N PRO A 35 -9.71 -10.17 -15.35
CA PRO A 35 -8.85 -11.31 -15.58
C PRO A 35 -8.28 -11.77 -14.23
N ILE A 36 -8.70 -12.97 -13.83
CA ILE A 36 -8.25 -13.68 -12.62
C ILE A 36 -6.75 -14.02 -12.74
N GLN A 37 -6.16 -13.81 -13.92
CA GLN A 37 -4.77 -14.05 -14.23
C GLN A 37 -4.14 -12.83 -14.88
N SER A 38 -2.87 -12.57 -14.60
CA SER A 38 -2.11 -11.54 -15.30
C SER A 38 -1.86 -11.91 -16.76
N GLN A 39 -2.03 -10.94 -17.67
CA GLN A 39 -1.71 -11.06 -19.10
C GLN A 39 -0.99 -9.83 -19.60
N TRP A 40 -0.01 -10.02 -20.48
CA TRP A 40 0.71 -8.91 -21.10
C TRP A 40 -0.21 -8.08 -22.00
N LEU A 41 -0.19 -6.77 -21.78
CA LEU A 41 -0.79 -5.79 -22.66
C LEU A 41 0.32 -4.99 -23.34
N ASN A 42 0.26 -4.94 -24.68
CA ASN A 42 1.18 -4.18 -25.50
C ASN A 42 0.41 -3.08 -26.22
N LEU A 43 0.75 -1.83 -25.93
CA LEU A 43 0.16 -0.65 -26.56
C LEU A 43 1.26 0.12 -27.29
N THR A 44 0.91 0.80 -28.37
CA THR A 44 1.82 1.72 -29.03
C THR A 44 2.24 2.83 -28.05
N ASN A 45 3.53 3.19 -28.04
CA ASN A 45 4.13 4.25 -27.22
C ASN A 45 4.32 3.97 -25.72
N TYR A 46 3.97 2.79 -25.23
CA TYR A 46 4.13 2.44 -23.82
C TYR A 46 4.92 1.14 -23.68
N PRO A 47 5.88 1.04 -22.74
CA PRO A 47 6.48 -0.24 -22.41
C PRO A 47 5.40 -1.29 -22.09
N PRO A 48 5.53 -2.55 -22.54
CA PRO A 48 4.56 -3.58 -22.22
C PRO A 48 4.32 -3.69 -20.71
N ILE A 49 3.10 -4.00 -20.29
CA ILE A 49 2.78 -4.15 -18.87
C ILE A 49 1.79 -5.29 -18.66
N PRO A 50 1.96 -6.15 -17.64
CA PRO A 50 0.97 -7.14 -17.28
C PRO A 50 -0.28 -6.46 -16.69
N THR A 51 -1.46 -6.81 -17.18
CA THR A 51 -2.77 -6.41 -16.66
C THR A 51 -3.46 -7.61 -16.02
N GLY A 52 -4.30 -7.39 -15.01
CA GLY A 52 -4.85 -8.45 -14.17
C GLY A 52 -4.14 -8.56 -12.83
N ILE A 53 -4.44 -9.62 -12.07
CA ILE A 53 -3.92 -9.79 -10.71
C ILE A 53 -2.55 -10.49 -10.75
N SER A 54 -1.59 -9.93 -10.02
CA SER A 54 -0.26 -10.49 -9.80
C SER A 54 0.16 -10.34 -8.35
N THR A 55 1.28 -10.97 -8.01
CA THR A 55 1.87 -10.98 -6.67
C THR A 55 3.33 -10.56 -6.72
N ILE A 56 3.79 -9.88 -5.66
CA ILE A 56 5.19 -9.67 -5.34
C ILE A 56 5.39 -10.31 -3.97
N ALA A 57 6.23 -11.34 -3.89
CA ALA A 57 6.33 -12.19 -2.73
C ALA A 57 7.69 -12.10 -2.07
N GLY A 58 7.70 -11.79 -0.77
CA GLY A 58 8.90 -11.67 0.06
C GLY A 58 10.03 -10.86 -0.57
N PRO A 59 9.81 -9.61 -1.04
CA PRO A 59 10.87 -8.79 -1.57
C PRO A 59 11.90 -8.48 -0.47
N THR A 60 13.15 -8.39 -0.86
CA THR A 60 14.28 -8.16 0.05
C THR A 60 14.30 -6.71 0.50
N LEU A 61 14.45 -6.48 1.81
CA LEU A 61 14.72 -5.16 2.36
C LEU A 61 16.12 -4.68 1.89
N ALA A 62 16.13 -3.70 0.99
CA ALA A 62 17.34 -3.15 0.39
C ALA A 62 17.91 -1.95 1.15
N HIS A 63 17.03 -1.20 1.84
CA HIS A 63 17.42 -0.03 2.61
C HIS A 63 16.48 0.16 3.80
N GLU A 64 17.05 0.47 4.96
CA GLU A 64 16.35 0.86 6.18
C GLU A 64 17.08 2.02 6.83
N GLU A 65 16.34 3.09 7.15
CA GLU A 65 16.84 4.24 7.91
C GLU A 65 15.87 4.53 9.05
N THR A 66 16.35 4.32 10.27
CA THR A 66 15.59 4.44 11.53
C THR A 66 16.12 5.54 12.43
N GLY A 67 17.29 6.14 12.11
CA GLY A 67 17.96 7.14 12.95
C GLY A 67 17.31 8.54 12.92
N CYS A 68 16.33 8.74 12.04
CA CYS A 68 15.49 9.94 11.96
C CYS A 68 14.65 10.21 13.22
N VAL A 69 14.50 9.24 14.15
CA VAL A 69 13.74 9.39 15.39
C VAL A 69 14.43 8.72 16.57
N ILE A 70 14.11 9.19 17.77
CA ILE A 70 14.67 8.67 19.02
C ILE A 70 13.54 8.30 19.99
N PRO A 71 13.45 7.03 20.44
CA PRO A 71 14.27 5.89 20.02
C PRO A 71 14.00 5.46 18.57
N ALA A 72 14.97 4.78 17.96
CA ALA A 72 14.91 4.29 16.58
C ALA A 72 13.76 3.29 16.35
N THR A 73 13.34 2.55 17.39
CA THR A 73 12.22 1.58 17.33
C THR A 73 10.86 2.21 17.04
N GLN A 74 10.74 3.55 17.07
CA GLN A 74 9.52 4.24 16.61
C GLN A 74 9.27 4.05 15.10
N TRP A 75 10.33 3.81 14.32
CA TRP A 75 10.26 3.44 12.91
C TRP A 75 10.74 2.00 12.73
N SER A 76 10.12 1.27 11.83
CA SER A 76 10.46 -0.14 11.55
C SER A 76 10.15 -0.48 10.10
N CYS A 77 10.97 -1.31 9.45
CA CYS A 77 10.65 -1.88 8.15
C CYS A 77 10.02 -3.29 8.24
N SER A 78 9.74 -3.77 9.45
CA SER A 78 8.98 -5.02 9.64
C SER A 78 7.49 -4.75 9.84
N LEU A 79 6.67 -5.70 9.38
CA LEU A 79 5.22 -5.74 9.60
C LEU A 79 4.89 -5.71 11.11
N PRO A 80 3.71 -5.21 11.52
CA PRO A 80 3.24 -5.34 12.90
C PRO A 80 3.25 -6.80 13.37
N LYS A 81 3.45 -7.03 14.67
CA LYS A 81 3.55 -8.39 15.26
C LYS A 81 2.37 -9.27 14.89
N GLU A 82 1.17 -8.69 14.81
CA GLU A 82 -0.08 -9.36 14.47
C GLU A 82 -0.12 -9.89 13.04
N GLU A 83 0.77 -9.41 12.16
CA GLU A 83 0.84 -9.77 10.75
C GLU A 83 1.98 -10.75 10.43
N HIS A 84 2.88 -11.05 11.37
CA HIS A 84 4.08 -11.89 11.12
C HIS A 84 3.70 -13.29 10.63
N ASP A 85 2.72 -13.93 11.26
CA ASP A 85 2.28 -15.28 10.89
C ASP A 85 1.65 -15.32 9.48
N SER A 86 1.09 -14.19 9.01
CA SER A 86 0.41 -14.10 7.72
C SER A 86 1.35 -14.13 6.51
N VAL A 87 2.64 -13.84 6.72
CA VAL A 87 3.67 -13.83 5.67
C VAL A 87 4.61 -15.03 5.72
N ALA A 88 4.44 -15.93 6.69
CA ALA A 88 5.25 -17.13 6.78
C ALA A 88 5.25 -17.92 5.44
N PRO A 89 6.41 -18.47 5.01
CA PRO A 89 7.68 -18.56 5.73
C PRO A 89 8.60 -17.34 5.59
N ASN A 90 8.15 -16.24 4.97
CA ASN A 90 8.96 -15.03 4.83
C ASN A 90 9.22 -14.39 6.19
N ARG A 91 10.31 -13.64 6.29
CA ARG A 91 10.59 -12.82 7.48
C ARG A 91 9.58 -11.68 7.62
N SER A 92 9.47 -11.11 8.82
CA SER A 92 8.56 -10.00 9.10
C SER A 92 8.89 -8.71 8.32
N ASP A 93 10.13 -8.55 7.85
CA ASP A 93 10.60 -7.48 6.98
C ASP A 93 10.47 -7.79 5.48
N GLN A 94 9.82 -8.91 5.12
CA GLN A 94 9.62 -9.37 3.74
C GLN A 94 8.11 -9.51 3.43
N PRO A 95 7.37 -8.39 3.35
CA PRO A 95 5.93 -8.41 3.18
C PRO A 95 5.48 -8.94 1.81
N ASN A 96 4.30 -9.54 1.75
CA ASN A 96 3.69 -9.98 0.50
C ASN A 96 2.75 -8.91 -0.06
N PHE A 97 2.82 -8.66 -1.36
CA PHE A 97 1.93 -7.74 -2.07
C PHE A 97 1.10 -8.49 -3.09
N ARG A 98 -0.17 -8.12 -3.17
CA ARG A 98 -1.08 -8.54 -4.23
C ARG A 98 -1.62 -7.29 -4.91
N LEU A 99 -1.46 -7.22 -6.22
CA LEU A 99 -1.80 -6.04 -7.00
C LEU A 99 -2.62 -6.41 -8.22
N ILE A 100 -3.38 -5.45 -8.70
CA ILE A 100 -4.10 -5.54 -9.96
C ILE A 100 -3.83 -4.30 -10.81
N ILE A 101 -3.40 -4.52 -12.04
CA ILE A 101 -3.24 -3.46 -13.04
C ILE A 101 -4.39 -3.54 -14.04
N ARG A 102 -5.04 -2.41 -14.27
CA ARG A 102 -6.15 -2.25 -15.20
C ARG A 102 -5.81 -1.24 -16.28
N TYR A 103 -6.24 -1.53 -17.50
CA TYR A 103 -6.18 -0.60 -18.61
C TYR A 103 -7.51 0.12 -18.76
N LYS A 104 -7.47 1.45 -18.83
CA LYS A 104 -8.62 2.30 -19.12
C LYS A 104 -8.68 2.59 -20.61
N ASN A 105 -9.69 2.05 -21.28
CA ASN A 105 -9.95 2.35 -22.68
C ASN A 105 -10.91 3.53 -22.81
N ASP A 106 -10.38 4.72 -23.13
CA ASP A 106 -11.19 5.95 -23.26
C ASP A 106 -12.16 5.96 -24.46
N THR A 107 -12.02 5.01 -25.38
CA THR A 107 -12.95 4.86 -26.52
C THR A 107 -14.20 4.05 -26.17
N ALA A 108 -14.23 3.37 -25.03
CA ALA A 108 -15.39 2.62 -24.57
C ALA A 108 -16.49 3.57 -24.08
N THR A 109 -17.76 3.20 -24.28
CA THR A 109 -18.90 3.98 -23.79
C THR A 109 -18.84 4.12 -22.27
N LYS A 110 -18.66 5.36 -21.78
CA LYS A 110 -18.59 5.66 -20.35
C LYS A 110 -19.89 5.24 -19.67
N THR A 111 -19.82 4.25 -18.79
CA THR A 111 -20.88 3.92 -17.85
C THR A 111 -20.43 4.34 -16.46
N ARG A 112 -21.35 4.79 -15.58
CA ARG A 112 -20.98 5.20 -14.20
C ARG A 112 -20.18 4.13 -13.46
N ARG A 113 -20.51 2.86 -13.68
CA ARG A 113 -19.79 1.72 -13.09
C ARG A 113 -18.33 1.62 -13.53
N GLN A 114 -18.01 2.11 -14.72
CA GLN A 114 -16.64 2.11 -15.25
C GLN A 114 -15.84 3.30 -14.72
N ASP A 115 -16.48 4.45 -14.48
CA ASP A 115 -15.82 5.59 -13.83
C ASP A 115 -15.45 5.28 -12.36
N ASP A 116 -16.31 4.54 -11.64
CA ASP A 116 -16.01 4.10 -10.27
C ASP A 116 -14.79 3.16 -10.20
N LEU A 117 -14.56 2.34 -11.24
CA LEU A 117 -13.42 1.40 -11.32
C LEU A 117 -12.06 2.08 -11.49
N PHE A 118 -12.04 3.33 -11.96
CA PHE A 118 -10.84 4.12 -12.20
C PHE A 118 -10.80 5.39 -11.33
N SER A 119 -11.56 5.40 -10.24
CA SER A 119 -11.56 6.49 -9.26
C SER A 119 -10.50 6.20 -8.20
N PRO A 120 -9.37 6.94 -8.18
CA PRO A 120 -8.30 6.65 -7.25
C PRO A 120 -8.73 6.91 -5.80
N ASN A 121 -8.38 5.99 -4.91
CA ASN A 121 -8.54 6.16 -3.47
C ASN A 121 -7.28 5.68 -2.72
N PRO A 122 -6.60 6.56 -1.96
CA PRO A 122 -6.88 7.98 -1.81
C PRO A 122 -6.66 8.76 -3.13
N SER A 123 -7.02 10.04 -3.14
CA SER A 123 -6.73 10.90 -4.29
C SER A 123 -5.21 10.99 -4.51
N PRO A 124 -4.74 11.00 -5.77
CA PRO A 124 -3.31 11.13 -6.04
C PRO A 124 -2.80 12.49 -5.55
N PRO A 125 -1.50 12.60 -5.21
CA PRO A 125 -0.84 13.87 -4.92
C PRO A 125 -1.02 14.88 -6.05
N SER A 126 -1.00 16.17 -5.73
CA SER A 126 -1.08 17.26 -6.72
C SER A 126 0.08 17.23 -7.71
N ALA A 127 -0.12 17.73 -8.93
CA ALA A 127 0.92 17.78 -9.95
C ALA A 127 2.17 18.55 -9.50
N GLU A 128 2.01 19.59 -8.67
CA GLU A 128 3.10 20.38 -8.10
C GLU A 128 3.97 19.56 -7.13
N ASP A 129 3.33 18.75 -6.28
CA ASP A 129 4.01 17.85 -5.34
C ASP A 129 4.75 16.74 -6.10
N GLN A 130 4.13 16.17 -7.14
CA GLN A 130 4.75 15.16 -8.01
C GLN A 130 5.95 15.72 -8.77
N ALA A 131 5.84 16.93 -9.33
CA ALA A 131 6.95 17.58 -10.01
C ALA A 131 8.10 17.93 -9.05
N PHE A 132 7.77 18.42 -7.85
CA PHE A 132 8.75 18.72 -6.81
C PHE A 132 9.51 17.46 -6.38
N LEU A 133 8.81 16.40 -5.95
CA LEU A 133 9.46 15.18 -5.49
C LEU A 133 10.21 14.46 -6.61
N GLY A 134 9.67 14.46 -7.83
CA GLY A 134 10.36 13.93 -9.00
C GLY A 134 11.73 14.58 -9.20
N ASN A 135 11.80 15.90 -9.06
CA ASN A 135 13.04 16.67 -9.21
C ASN A 135 13.99 16.52 -8.01
N THR A 136 13.46 16.62 -6.78
CA THR A 136 14.29 16.77 -5.57
C THR A 136 14.63 15.47 -4.85
N THR A 137 13.89 14.39 -5.13
CA THR A 137 13.92 13.16 -4.33
C THR A 137 14.05 11.92 -5.21
N ASP A 138 13.15 11.76 -6.18
CA ASP A 138 13.00 10.49 -6.89
C ASP A 138 13.96 10.35 -8.09
N LYS A 139 14.76 11.40 -8.36
CA LYS A 139 15.74 11.47 -9.46
C LYS A 139 15.08 11.27 -10.82
N ASN A 140 13.87 11.80 -10.98
CA ASN A 140 13.21 11.82 -12.26
C ASN A 140 13.83 12.90 -13.16
N VAL A 141 13.75 12.71 -14.46
CA VAL A 141 14.03 13.74 -15.46
C VAL A 141 12.71 14.36 -15.93
N GLU A 142 12.78 15.49 -16.65
CA GLU A 142 11.58 16.14 -17.17
C GLU A 142 10.80 15.22 -18.15
N PRO A 143 9.45 15.16 -18.04
CA PRO A 143 8.63 15.82 -17.02
C PRO A 143 8.75 15.14 -15.65
N PHE A 144 9.09 15.91 -14.61
CA PHE A 144 9.38 15.35 -13.28
C PHE A 144 8.20 14.61 -12.64
N ALA A 145 6.97 15.03 -12.96
CA ALA A 145 5.72 14.38 -12.55
C ALA A 145 5.36 13.14 -13.38
N GLY A 146 6.19 12.78 -14.36
CA GLY A 146 5.95 11.68 -15.28
C GLY A 146 4.95 12.00 -16.38
N GLU A 147 4.88 11.10 -17.35
CA GLU A 147 3.92 11.15 -18.44
C GLU A 147 2.66 10.35 -18.07
N ASP A 148 1.48 10.88 -18.42
CA ASP A 148 0.22 10.17 -18.22
C ASP A 148 0.18 8.83 -18.98
N THR A 149 -0.41 7.82 -18.36
CA THR A 149 -0.64 6.51 -18.99
C THR A 149 -2.08 6.06 -18.77
N PRO A 150 -2.60 5.14 -19.60
CA PRO A 150 -3.94 4.61 -19.43
C PRO A 150 -4.00 3.47 -18.38
N PHE A 151 -2.98 3.29 -17.55
CA PHE A 151 -2.89 2.19 -16.60
C PHE A 151 -3.19 2.65 -15.18
N PHE A 152 -3.92 1.82 -14.45
CA PHE A 152 -4.30 2.06 -13.07
C PHE A 152 -3.96 0.84 -12.22
N ILE A 153 -3.32 1.05 -11.08
CA ILE A 153 -2.90 0.00 -10.16
C ILE A 153 -3.70 0.05 -8.87
N SER A 154 -4.06 -1.12 -8.33
CA SER A 154 -4.62 -1.25 -6.98
C SER A 154 -3.85 -2.31 -6.21
N PHE A 155 -3.62 -2.07 -4.92
CA PHE A 155 -3.13 -3.07 -3.99
C PHE A 155 -4.33 -3.64 -3.23
N ILE A 156 -4.40 -4.95 -3.17
CA ILE A 156 -5.45 -5.71 -2.49
C ILE A 156 -4.83 -6.59 -1.42
N THR A 157 -5.62 -7.00 -0.44
CA THR A 157 -5.13 -7.87 0.63
C THR A 157 -4.54 -9.16 0.03
N PRO A 158 -3.40 -9.63 0.55
CA PRO A 158 -2.81 -10.89 0.09
C PRO A 158 -3.78 -12.08 0.22
N SER A 159 -4.58 -12.10 1.29
CA SER A 159 -5.60 -13.13 1.57
C SER A 159 -6.85 -13.07 0.67
N GLY A 160 -6.94 -12.10 -0.26
CA GLY A 160 -8.00 -12.05 -1.28
C GLY A 160 -9.36 -11.50 -0.82
N THR A 161 -9.49 -11.08 0.44
CA THR A 161 -10.68 -10.39 0.94
C THR A 161 -10.43 -8.88 1.01
N PRO A 162 -11.07 -8.04 0.18
CA PRO A 162 -10.86 -6.59 0.26
C PRO A 162 -11.24 -6.10 1.66
N SER A 163 -10.25 -5.75 2.48
CA SER A 163 -10.50 -5.04 3.73
C SER A 163 -10.79 -3.59 3.37
N ILE A 164 -12.07 -3.24 3.33
CA ILE A 164 -12.49 -1.85 3.29
C ILE A 164 -12.11 -1.26 4.64
N SER A 165 -10.91 -0.69 4.75
CA SER A 165 -10.63 0.26 5.82
C SER A 165 -11.49 1.49 5.57
N LYS A 166 -12.63 1.58 6.25
CA LYS A 166 -13.34 2.84 6.41
C LYS A 166 -12.39 3.80 7.13
N ARG A 167 -11.90 4.80 6.41
CA ARG A 167 -11.49 6.04 7.07
C ARG A 167 -12.61 7.06 6.90
N GLN A 168 -12.91 7.68 8.03
CA GLN A 168 -13.83 8.77 8.18
C GLN A 168 -13.26 9.97 7.41
N SER A 169 -13.98 10.42 6.40
CA SER A 169 -13.87 11.78 5.90
C SER A 169 -14.36 12.70 7.01
N ASP A 170 -13.50 13.58 7.51
CA ASP A 170 -13.96 14.75 8.25
C ASP A 170 -13.31 15.97 7.59
N ASP A 171 -14.17 16.71 6.90
CA ASP A 171 -13.92 18.03 6.34
C ASP A 171 -14.63 18.99 7.32
N GLY A 172 -13.85 19.53 8.26
CA GLY A 172 -14.35 20.32 9.38
C GLY A 172 -13.29 21.33 9.80
N ASP A 173 -13.52 22.57 9.42
CA ASP A 173 -12.65 23.73 9.61
C ASP A 173 -12.84 24.30 11.03
N VAL A 174 -11.90 24.07 11.97
CA VAL A 174 -11.82 24.78 13.28
C VAL A 174 -10.36 24.90 13.78
N VAL A 175 -10.02 26.10 14.27
CA VAL A 175 -8.73 26.65 14.76
C VAL A 175 -8.45 26.36 16.28
N PRO A 176 -7.21 26.51 16.84
CA PRO A 176 -6.55 25.42 17.57
C PRO A 176 -6.29 25.60 19.10
N ASN A 177 -6.23 24.45 19.78
CA ASN A 177 -5.67 24.07 21.08
C ASN A 177 -4.69 22.88 20.85
N ILE A 178 -3.91 22.40 21.83
CA ILE A 178 -3.01 21.23 21.62
C ILE A 178 -3.77 19.97 21.17
N GLU A 179 -5.06 19.89 21.52
CA GLU A 179 -6.02 18.87 21.05
C GLU A 179 -6.42 19.02 19.56
N ASP A 180 -6.10 20.14 18.91
CA ASP A 180 -6.42 20.44 17.50
C ASP A 180 -5.21 20.26 16.56
N ILE A 181 -4.01 20.06 17.10
CA ILE A 181 -2.79 19.75 16.30
C ILE A 181 -2.70 18.25 16.04
N ILE A 182 -3.08 17.42 17.01
CA ILE A 182 -3.04 15.97 16.88
C ILE A 182 -4.40 15.49 16.38
N PRO A 183 -4.48 14.85 15.18
CA PRO A 183 -5.73 14.31 14.67
C PRO A 183 -6.34 13.28 15.64
N PRO A 184 -7.68 13.16 15.71
CA PRO A 184 -8.34 12.20 16.58
C PRO A 184 -7.78 10.78 16.46
N PRO A 185 -7.70 10.02 17.57
CA PRO A 185 -7.12 8.68 17.54
C PRO A 185 -7.96 7.74 16.67
N ALA A 186 -7.29 6.93 15.86
CA ALA A 186 -7.95 5.84 15.15
C ALA A 186 -8.31 4.73 16.16
N THR A 187 -9.61 4.48 16.30
CA THR A 187 -10.16 3.45 17.19
C THR A 187 -11.14 2.53 16.46
N VAL A 188 -11.26 1.28 16.92
CA VAL A 188 -12.35 0.37 16.55
C VAL A 188 -13.48 0.42 17.60
N SER A 189 -14.51 -0.41 17.42
CA SER A 189 -15.66 -0.48 18.33
C SER A 189 -15.22 -0.64 19.80
N GLY A 190 -15.82 0.14 20.70
CA GLY A 190 -15.51 0.11 22.13
C GLY A 190 -14.31 0.96 22.57
N GLY A 191 -13.75 1.78 21.68
CA GLY A 191 -12.63 2.69 21.98
C GLY A 191 -11.26 2.02 22.01
N LEU A 192 -11.18 0.76 21.57
CA LEU A 192 -9.92 0.04 21.39
C LEU A 192 -9.11 0.71 20.28
N ALA A 193 -7.79 0.70 20.44
CA ALA A 193 -6.88 1.22 19.44
C ALA A 193 -7.08 0.47 18.11
N ALA A 194 -7.13 1.19 16.99
CA ALA A 194 -7.16 0.53 15.69
C ALA A 194 -5.86 -0.26 15.45
N PRO A 195 -5.89 -1.37 14.69
CA PRO A 195 -4.69 -2.14 14.39
C PRO A 195 -3.55 -1.27 13.85
N ALA A 196 -2.32 -1.64 14.20
CA ALA A 196 -1.12 -1.11 13.58
C ALA A 196 -1.09 -1.50 12.09
N ASN A 197 -0.39 -0.71 11.28
CA ASN A 197 -0.28 -0.98 9.84
C ASN A 197 1.05 -0.46 9.31
N LEU A 198 1.76 -1.29 8.54
CA LEU A 198 2.94 -0.88 7.79
C LEU A 198 2.59 -0.39 6.38
N LEU A 199 1.67 -1.09 5.70
CA LEU A 199 1.41 -0.91 4.27
C LEU A 199 -0.03 -0.43 4.01
N PRO A 200 -0.24 0.44 3.00
CA PRO A 200 -1.57 0.83 2.56
C PRO A 200 -2.12 -0.14 1.49
N LEU A 201 -3.41 0.00 1.19
CA LEU A 201 -4.09 -0.69 0.09
C LEU A 201 -4.72 0.35 -0.88
N PRO A 202 -3.89 1.13 -1.59
CA PRO A 202 -4.41 2.13 -2.53
C PRO A 202 -5.18 1.46 -3.67
N VAL A 203 -6.24 2.10 -4.11
CA VAL A 203 -7.13 1.64 -5.18
C VAL A 203 -7.03 2.58 -6.36
N ALA A 204 -7.03 2.00 -7.56
CA ALA A 204 -7.08 2.67 -8.85
C ALA A 204 -6.18 3.91 -8.94
N GLN A 205 -4.93 3.79 -8.49
CA GLN A 205 -3.95 4.86 -8.62
C GLN A 205 -3.46 4.93 -10.07
N PRO A 206 -3.37 6.12 -10.68
CA PRO A 206 -2.82 6.26 -12.02
C PRO A 206 -1.34 5.90 -12.01
N LEU A 207 -0.90 5.08 -12.97
CA LEU A 207 0.51 4.89 -13.24
C LEU A 207 0.97 5.98 -14.20
N HIS A 208 2.08 6.62 -13.89
CA HIS A 208 2.79 7.52 -14.79
C HIS A 208 4.04 6.82 -15.31
N LEU A 209 4.49 7.18 -16.52
CA LEU A 209 5.78 6.73 -17.06
C LEU A 209 6.84 7.80 -16.78
N TYR A 210 7.90 7.41 -16.10
CA TYR A 210 9.02 8.28 -15.75
C TYR A 210 10.26 7.91 -16.53
N ASN A 211 11.12 8.89 -16.77
CA ASN A 211 12.46 8.72 -17.32
C ASN A 211 12.49 7.94 -18.65
N ARG A 212 11.52 8.22 -19.53
CA ARG A 212 11.34 7.57 -20.82
C ARG A 212 12.65 7.46 -21.60
N GLY A 213 12.95 6.25 -22.09
CA GLY A 213 14.12 5.95 -22.92
C GLY A 213 15.46 5.92 -22.18
N THR A 214 15.49 6.19 -20.87
CA THR A 214 16.69 6.06 -20.05
C THR A 214 16.79 4.68 -19.40
N VAL A 215 17.92 4.38 -18.76
CA VAL A 215 18.13 3.10 -18.03
C VAL A 215 17.29 2.97 -16.75
N ASP A 216 16.74 4.09 -16.28
CA ASP A 216 15.88 4.18 -15.11
C ASP A 216 14.43 4.46 -15.50
N GLU A 217 14.04 4.13 -16.75
CA GLU A 217 12.64 4.17 -17.18
C GLU A 217 11.80 3.21 -16.33
N HIS A 218 10.70 3.73 -15.79
CA HIS A 218 9.79 2.95 -14.96
C HIS A 218 8.37 3.49 -15.02
N TYR A 219 7.39 2.61 -14.83
CA TYR A 219 6.07 3.04 -14.37
C TYR A 219 6.12 3.31 -12.88
N GLY A 220 5.40 4.32 -12.41
CA GLY A 220 5.34 4.59 -10.98
C GLY A 220 4.11 5.36 -10.56
N PHE A 221 3.87 5.33 -9.25
CA PHE A 221 2.95 6.21 -8.55
C PHE A 221 3.37 6.29 -7.10
N TYR A 222 2.90 7.30 -6.40
CA TYR A 222 2.94 7.31 -4.94
C TYR A 222 1.66 7.86 -4.34
N THR A 223 1.44 7.53 -3.08
CA THR A 223 0.34 8.05 -2.28
C THR A 223 0.81 8.35 -0.86
N TYR A 224 0.04 9.17 -0.15
CA TYR A 224 0.19 9.34 1.29
C TYR A 224 -0.83 8.50 2.06
N PHE A 225 -0.40 7.94 3.18
CA PHE A 225 -1.27 7.27 4.14
C PHE A 225 -0.72 7.48 5.55
N ASP A 226 -1.56 7.35 6.57
CA ASP A 226 -1.04 7.34 7.93
C ASP A 226 -0.70 5.92 8.32
N ARG A 227 0.59 5.71 8.52
CA ARG A 227 1.17 4.47 9.03
C ARG A 227 1.05 4.46 10.55
N SER A 228 0.82 3.31 11.16
CA SER A 228 0.77 3.22 12.62
C SER A 228 1.54 2.03 13.18
N ILE A 229 2.02 2.18 14.40
CA ILE A 229 2.85 1.21 15.11
C ILE A 229 2.46 1.20 16.59
N PHE A 230 2.45 0.00 17.19
CA PHE A 230 2.28 -0.16 18.63
C PHE A 230 3.65 -0.16 19.30
N LEU A 231 3.78 0.58 20.40
CA LEU A 231 5.04 0.70 21.14
C LEU A 231 4.83 0.51 22.63
N LYS A 232 5.84 -0.03 23.29
CA LYS A 232 5.91 -0.15 24.75
C LYS A 232 6.21 1.20 25.36
N ASP A 233 7.18 1.91 24.81
CA ASP A 233 7.54 3.27 25.20
C ASP A 233 8.27 4.00 24.05
N ILE A 234 8.43 5.32 24.22
CA ILE A 234 9.18 6.18 23.30
C ILE A 234 10.34 6.88 24.03
N ASN A 235 10.85 6.26 25.10
CA ASN A 235 11.93 6.84 25.88
C ASN A 235 13.28 6.42 25.29
N ALA A 236 14.22 7.36 25.19
CA ALA A 236 15.60 7.02 24.84
C ALA A 236 16.22 6.15 25.95
N THR A 237 16.91 5.07 25.57
CA THR A 237 17.70 4.27 26.52
C THR A 237 19.04 4.96 26.80
N ARG A 238 19.60 4.77 28.01
CA ARG A 238 20.88 5.41 28.42
C ARG A 238 22.11 5.02 27.58
N SER A 239 21.97 4.07 26.64
CA SER A 239 23.08 3.47 25.88
C SER A 239 23.05 3.69 24.36
N GLY A 240 22.24 4.62 23.81
CA GLY A 240 22.30 5.02 22.39
C GLY A 240 20.96 5.41 21.77
N PHE A 241 20.88 5.43 20.43
CA PHE A 241 19.65 5.60 19.63
C PHE A 241 18.63 4.46 19.81
N GLY A 242 18.93 3.44 20.61
CA GLY A 242 18.09 2.25 20.80
C GLY A 242 16.80 2.54 21.58
N GLY A 243 15.84 1.61 21.47
CA GLY A 243 14.56 1.65 22.18
C GLY A 243 14.30 0.38 22.99
N ASN A 244 13.05 0.20 23.39
CA ASN A 244 12.63 -1.00 24.09
C ASN A 244 12.82 -2.24 23.20
N PRO A 245 13.46 -3.33 23.69
CA PRO A 245 13.60 -4.56 22.90
C PRO A 245 12.27 -5.16 22.44
N ALA A 246 11.19 -4.94 23.19
CA ALA A 246 9.85 -5.38 22.81
C ALA A 246 9.31 -4.65 21.56
N ASP A 247 9.87 -3.49 21.21
CA ASP A 247 9.46 -2.66 20.07
C ASP A 247 10.22 -2.97 18.77
N GLN A 248 11.17 -3.91 18.80
CA GLN A 248 11.89 -4.33 17.60
C GLN A 248 11.00 -5.14 16.65
N ASP A 249 11.36 -5.16 15.36
CA ASP A 249 10.69 -5.90 14.29
C ASP A 249 9.17 -5.67 14.26
N GLY A 250 8.77 -4.41 14.03
CA GLY A 250 7.37 -4.04 13.81
C GLY A 250 6.65 -3.43 15.00
N GLY A 251 7.37 -3.14 16.10
CA GLY A 251 6.79 -2.60 17.33
C GLY A 251 6.39 -3.70 18.33
N SER A 252 5.74 -3.29 19.41
CA SER A 252 5.15 -4.19 20.40
C SER A 252 3.90 -4.87 19.87
N SER A 253 3.54 -6.03 20.43
CA SER A 253 2.21 -6.59 20.22
C SER A 253 1.13 -5.72 20.87
N PHE A 254 -0.09 -5.77 20.35
CA PHE A 254 -1.25 -5.05 20.88
C PHE A 254 -1.41 -5.23 22.39
N ASP A 255 -1.33 -6.47 22.88
CA ASP A 255 -1.52 -6.81 24.30
C ASP A 255 -0.38 -6.30 25.22
N SER A 256 0.78 -5.99 24.65
CA SER A 256 1.95 -5.52 25.41
C SER A 256 2.21 -4.02 25.27
N ALA A 257 1.62 -3.37 24.27
CA ALA A 257 1.83 -1.96 23.97
C ALA A 257 1.23 -1.03 25.03
N THR A 258 1.85 0.14 25.21
CA THR A 258 1.27 1.23 26.02
C THR A 258 1.00 2.48 25.19
N LEU A 259 1.38 2.45 23.91
CA LEU A 259 1.26 3.55 22.96
C LEU A 259 0.83 3.03 21.59
N ARG A 260 -0.01 3.79 20.91
CA ARG A 260 -0.24 3.69 19.47
C ARG A 260 0.27 4.95 18.80
N CYS A 261 1.35 4.83 18.04
CA CYS A 261 1.96 5.93 17.32
C CYS A 261 1.50 5.95 15.86
N THR A 262 1.35 7.14 15.31
CA THR A 262 0.93 7.40 13.93
C THR A 262 1.94 8.30 13.25
N TRP A 263 2.37 7.88 12.08
CA TRP A 263 3.23 8.60 11.16
C TRP A 263 2.36 9.13 10.03
N ALA A 264 1.85 10.35 10.21
CA ALA A 264 0.89 10.93 9.28
C ALA A 264 1.57 11.30 7.96
N GLN A 265 0.87 11.05 6.85
CA GLN A 265 1.36 11.28 5.49
C GLN A 265 2.68 10.55 5.17
N THR A 266 2.76 9.26 5.52
CA THR A 266 3.85 8.41 5.05
C THR A 266 3.68 8.17 3.57
N ARG A 267 4.75 8.38 2.80
CA ARG A 267 4.75 8.16 1.36
C ARG A 267 4.88 6.66 1.08
N PHE A 268 3.99 6.15 0.26
CA PHE A 268 4.10 4.80 -0.34
C PHE A 268 4.37 4.99 -1.82
N LEU A 269 5.61 4.77 -2.24
CA LEU A 269 6.10 4.91 -3.61
C LEU A 269 6.33 3.53 -4.22
N VAL A 270 5.88 3.34 -5.46
CA VAL A 270 6.07 2.11 -6.23
C VAL A 270 6.72 2.47 -7.56
N GLN A 271 7.82 1.78 -7.89
CA GLN A 271 8.53 1.92 -9.15
C GLN A 271 8.66 0.55 -9.82
N ILE A 272 8.13 0.43 -11.04
CA ILE A 272 8.11 -0.78 -11.87
C ILE A 272 9.08 -0.55 -13.03
N TRP A 273 10.27 -1.14 -12.96
CA TRP A 273 11.37 -0.82 -13.87
C TRP A 273 11.19 -1.47 -15.23
N THR A 274 11.04 -0.67 -16.30
CA THR A 274 10.69 -1.16 -17.64
C THR A 274 11.88 -1.29 -18.59
N ASN A 275 12.89 -0.43 -18.44
CA ASN A 275 14.10 -0.43 -19.27
C ASN A 275 15.37 -0.74 -18.47
N SER A 276 15.29 -1.74 -17.59
CA SER A 276 16.35 -2.06 -16.64
C SER A 276 17.08 -3.37 -16.93
N ALA A 277 16.90 -4.01 -18.09
CA ALA A 277 17.34 -5.39 -18.32
C ALA A 277 18.82 -5.68 -18.01
N SER A 278 19.70 -4.68 -18.14
CA SER A 278 21.12 -4.79 -17.82
C SER A 278 21.45 -4.80 -16.32
N THR A 279 20.58 -4.23 -15.47
CA THR A 279 20.81 -4.07 -14.02
C THR A 279 19.74 -4.74 -13.15
N LYS A 280 18.52 -4.87 -13.68
CA LYS A 280 17.33 -5.45 -13.06
C LYS A 280 16.57 -6.23 -14.17
N PRO A 281 16.94 -7.49 -14.44
CA PRO A 281 16.30 -8.29 -15.49
C PRO A 281 14.86 -8.67 -15.12
N LEU A 282 14.05 -9.02 -16.13
CA LEU A 282 12.71 -9.57 -15.89
C LEU A 282 12.77 -10.82 -15.01
N LEU A 283 11.81 -10.93 -14.12
CA LEU A 283 11.67 -12.03 -13.18
C LEU A 283 10.89 -13.16 -13.85
N GLN A 284 11.42 -14.38 -13.74
CA GLN A 284 10.66 -15.57 -14.11
C GLN A 284 9.75 -15.94 -12.94
N ALA A 285 8.48 -16.20 -13.22
CA ALA A 285 7.60 -16.83 -12.23
C ALA A 285 8.26 -18.15 -11.80
N ALA A 286 8.21 -18.48 -10.51
CA ALA A 286 8.79 -19.70 -9.98
C ALA A 286 8.08 -20.92 -10.61
N SER A 287 8.60 -21.43 -11.73
CA SER A 287 8.20 -22.71 -12.28
C SER A 287 8.70 -23.76 -11.31
N GLY A 288 7.82 -24.24 -10.43
CA GLY A 288 8.10 -25.38 -9.57
C GLY A 288 8.58 -26.54 -10.44
N THR A 289 9.87 -26.88 -10.34
CA THR A 289 10.43 -28.06 -10.98
C THR A 289 9.66 -29.27 -10.44
N PRO A 290 8.95 -30.06 -11.26
CA PRO A 290 8.30 -31.26 -10.77
C PRO A 290 9.42 -32.25 -10.44
N THR A 291 9.72 -32.41 -9.16
CA THR A 291 10.51 -33.56 -8.72
C THR A 291 9.66 -34.79 -9.01
N SER A 292 10.04 -35.52 -10.07
CA SER A 292 9.39 -36.73 -10.54
C SER A 292 9.39 -37.81 -9.45
N THR A 293 8.39 -37.83 -8.58
CA THR A 293 7.96 -39.06 -7.92
C THR A 293 6.49 -38.96 -7.50
N SER A 294 5.73 -39.99 -7.88
CA SER A 294 4.37 -40.35 -7.46
C SER A 294 3.17 -39.53 -7.96
N SER A 295 2.48 -40.16 -8.93
CA SER A 295 1.05 -40.50 -8.86
C SER A 295 0.02 -39.37 -8.68
N ALA A 296 -0.58 -38.97 -9.80
CA ALA A 296 -1.98 -38.58 -9.94
C ALA A 296 -2.59 -37.72 -8.82
N SER A 297 -2.24 -36.44 -8.82
CA SER A 297 -3.20 -35.38 -8.51
C SER A 297 -3.02 -34.26 -9.52
N THR A 298 -4.15 -33.79 -10.04
CA THR A 298 -4.29 -32.71 -11.03
C THR A 298 -3.39 -31.53 -10.64
N PRO A 299 -2.57 -30.95 -11.55
CA PRO A 299 -1.80 -29.76 -11.20
C PRO A 299 -2.81 -28.63 -10.96
N SER A 300 -2.97 -28.22 -9.71
CA SER A 300 -3.52 -26.89 -9.43
C SER A 300 -2.51 -25.91 -10.01
N SER A 301 -2.74 -25.46 -11.24
CA SER A 301 -1.98 -24.36 -11.84
C SER A 301 -1.91 -23.22 -10.81
N SER A 302 -0.72 -22.89 -10.33
CA SER A 302 -0.52 -21.73 -9.46
C SER A 302 -0.99 -20.51 -10.25
N SER A 303 -2.13 -19.95 -9.85
CA SER A 303 -2.65 -18.73 -10.43
C SER A 303 -1.68 -17.59 -10.13
N SER A 304 -1.34 -16.78 -11.14
CA SER A 304 -0.60 -15.53 -10.95
C SER A 304 -1.19 -14.66 -9.83
N ALA A 305 -2.49 -14.76 -9.58
CA ALA A 305 -3.18 -14.01 -8.54
C ALA A 305 -2.86 -14.47 -7.11
N ASN A 306 -2.31 -15.67 -6.89
CA ASN A 306 -2.08 -16.24 -5.57
C ASN A 306 -0.69 -16.88 -5.41
N ASP A 307 0.25 -16.60 -6.33
CA ASP A 307 1.61 -17.14 -6.25
C ASP A 307 2.47 -16.31 -5.28
N PHE A 308 2.54 -16.73 -4.03
CA PHE A 308 3.39 -16.09 -3.02
C PHE A 308 4.74 -16.79 -2.81
N VAL A 309 5.20 -17.56 -3.81
CA VAL A 309 6.58 -18.06 -3.83
C VAL A 309 7.49 -16.95 -4.37
N THR A 310 8.48 -16.50 -3.59
CA THR A 310 9.43 -15.45 -4.00
C THR A 310 10.01 -15.74 -5.40
N PRO A 311 10.00 -14.76 -6.33
CA PRO A 311 9.67 -13.34 -6.15
C PRO A 311 8.18 -12.98 -6.33
N GLY A 312 7.31 -13.96 -6.53
CA GLY A 312 5.91 -13.81 -6.93
C GLY A 312 5.71 -13.96 -8.44
N SER A 313 4.51 -13.64 -8.91
CA SER A 313 4.14 -13.76 -10.32
C SER A 313 4.38 -12.49 -11.15
N PHE A 314 4.65 -11.35 -10.51
CA PHE A 314 4.84 -10.09 -11.24
C PHE A 314 6.21 -10.08 -11.95
N PRO A 315 6.25 -9.93 -13.29
CA PRO A 315 7.45 -10.18 -14.08
C PRO A 315 8.48 -9.05 -14.06
N TYR A 316 8.10 -7.84 -13.64
CA TYR A 316 9.03 -6.72 -13.59
C TYR A 316 9.76 -6.63 -12.25
N PRO A 317 11.01 -6.14 -12.25
CA PRO A 317 11.63 -5.62 -11.05
C PRO A 317 10.80 -4.47 -10.49
N VAL A 318 10.53 -4.49 -9.19
CA VAL A 318 9.72 -3.49 -8.48
C VAL A 318 10.43 -3.02 -7.23
N THR A 319 10.60 -1.70 -7.11
CA THR A 319 10.95 -1.05 -5.83
C THR A 319 9.68 -0.60 -5.17
N ILE A 320 9.53 -0.92 -3.88
CA ILE A 320 8.50 -0.34 -3.02
C ILE A 320 9.22 0.43 -1.93
N THR A 321 8.84 1.69 -1.73
CA THR A 321 9.47 2.57 -0.75
C THR A 321 8.42 3.13 0.20
N LEU A 322 8.73 3.07 1.49
CA LEU A 322 8.06 3.85 2.53
C LEU A 322 9.00 4.91 3.05
N ASP A 323 8.62 6.16 2.96
CA ASP A 323 9.43 7.25 3.48
C ASP A 323 8.58 8.43 3.97
N ARG A 324 9.28 9.49 4.32
CA ARG A 324 8.76 10.69 4.94
C ARG A 324 8.90 11.90 4.03
N HIS A 325 8.92 11.73 2.70
CA HIS A 325 9.01 12.84 1.75
C HIS A 325 7.64 13.38 1.31
N GLY A 326 7.56 14.68 0.97
CA GLY A 326 6.35 15.33 0.42
C GLY A 326 5.17 15.48 1.40
N GLY A 327 3.95 15.59 0.89
CA GLY A 327 2.74 15.67 1.72
C GLY A 327 2.31 17.13 1.98
N ALA A 328 1.69 17.40 3.13
CA ALA A 328 1.13 18.71 3.46
C ALA A 328 1.65 19.18 4.83
N ALA A 329 2.24 20.37 4.88
CA ALA A 329 2.88 20.89 6.09
C ALA A 329 1.98 20.83 7.34
N ALA A 330 0.68 21.13 7.19
CA ALA A 330 -0.29 21.12 8.29
C ALA A 330 -0.69 19.71 8.77
N LYS A 331 -0.48 18.67 7.97
CA LYS A 331 -0.89 17.28 8.28
C LYS A 331 0.30 16.39 8.65
N LYS A 332 1.52 16.86 8.43
CA LYS A 332 2.74 16.07 8.53
C LYS A 332 3.28 16.03 9.96
N LEU A 333 2.86 15.01 10.70
CA LEU A 333 3.14 14.85 12.13
C LEU A 333 3.45 13.40 12.49
N VAL A 334 4.30 13.22 13.51
CA VAL A 334 4.46 11.96 14.23
C VAL A 334 3.89 12.16 15.63
N TYR A 335 2.90 11.35 16.00
CA TYR A 335 2.21 11.49 17.28
C TYR A 335 1.82 10.15 17.85
N CYS A 336 1.72 10.07 19.18
CA CYS A 336 1.31 8.86 19.88
C CYS A 336 0.19 9.14 20.86
N TYR A 337 -0.71 8.18 20.97
CA TYR A 337 -1.72 8.12 22.03
C TYR A 337 -1.41 6.99 23.00
N GLY A 338 -1.63 7.26 24.29
CA GLY A 338 -1.60 6.29 25.35
C GLY A 338 -2.67 5.22 25.18
N MET A 339 -2.31 4.00 25.56
CA MET A 339 -3.20 2.85 25.67
C MET A 339 -3.26 2.35 27.11
N ASP A 340 -4.46 2.06 27.60
CA ASP A 340 -4.63 1.34 28.87
C ASP A 340 -4.31 -0.17 28.73
N ALA A 341 -4.32 -0.90 29.85
CA ALA A 341 -4.02 -2.34 29.85
C ALA A 341 -5.04 -3.20 29.07
N SER A 342 -6.18 -2.64 28.68
CA SER A 342 -7.17 -3.29 27.81
C SER A 342 -7.02 -2.93 26.34
N GLY A 343 -6.03 -2.11 26.00
CA GLY A 343 -5.76 -1.63 24.64
C GLY A 343 -6.63 -0.46 24.21
N LYS A 344 -7.27 0.25 25.14
CA LYS A 344 -8.11 1.42 24.81
C LYS A 344 -7.31 2.70 24.69
N ILE A 345 -7.74 3.48 23.69
CA ILE A 345 -7.66 4.94 23.59
C ILE A 345 -7.56 5.73 24.92
N GLU A 346 -6.44 6.30 25.34
CA GLU A 346 -6.39 7.40 26.32
C GLU A 346 -6.12 8.75 25.63
N PRO A 347 -7.14 9.47 25.11
CA PRO A 347 -6.92 10.66 24.26
C PRO A 347 -6.14 11.79 24.94
N LYS A 348 -6.27 11.90 26.27
CA LYS A 348 -5.56 12.91 27.09
C LYS A 348 -4.08 12.59 27.30
N ARG A 349 -3.66 11.34 27.03
CA ARG A 349 -2.26 10.93 27.07
C ARG A 349 -1.72 10.92 25.64
N SER A 350 -1.60 12.10 25.04
CA SER A 350 -1.07 12.27 23.69
C SER A 350 0.28 12.98 23.71
N THR A 351 1.10 12.71 22.70
CA THR A 351 2.43 13.31 22.56
C THR A 351 2.82 13.42 21.09
N ILE A 352 3.70 14.38 20.77
CA ILE A 352 4.29 14.57 19.45
C ILE A 352 5.75 14.16 19.51
N THR A 353 6.18 13.35 18.55
CA THR A 353 7.59 12.98 18.39
C THR A 353 8.25 13.90 17.37
N LEU A 354 9.48 14.34 17.67
CA LEU A 354 10.31 15.07 16.72
C LEU A 354 11.00 14.09 15.77
N GLU A 355 10.97 14.44 14.49
CA GLU A 355 11.53 13.67 13.38
C GLU A 355 12.62 14.50 12.71
N ASP A 356 13.83 13.96 12.63
CA ASP A 356 14.91 14.51 11.82
C ASP A 356 14.77 14.05 10.37
N ARG A 357 14.17 14.94 9.57
CA ARG A 357 13.91 14.72 8.13
C ARG A 357 15.15 14.85 7.25
N SER A 358 16.28 15.26 7.83
CA SER A 358 17.56 15.35 7.14
C SER A 358 18.51 14.20 7.50
N PHE A 359 18.13 13.35 8.45
CA PHE A 359 18.98 12.26 8.91
C PHE A 359 19.43 11.37 7.75
N GLY A 360 20.72 11.03 7.71
CA GLY A 360 21.29 10.18 6.65
C GLY A 360 21.37 10.83 5.26
N GLY A 361 20.98 12.10 5.10
CA GLY A 361 20.93 12.74 3.78
C GLY A 361 20.82 14.26 3.82
N VAL A 362 20.12 14.81 2.83
CA VAL A 362 19.82 16.25 2.72
C VAL A 362 18.31 16.45 2.68
N ALA A 363 17.84 17.55 3.28
CA ALA A 363 16.45 17.96 3.20
C ALA A 363 16.30 19.16 2.26
N VAL A 364 15.29 19.11 1.39
CA VAL A 364 14.89 20.21 0.51
C VAL A 364 13.50 20.68 0.95
N ASN A 365 13.32 21.97 1.22
CA ASN A 365 12.08 22.51 1.80
C ASN A 365 11.57 21.69 3.01
N GLY A 366 12.50 21.30 3.90
CA GLY A 366 12.19 20.48 5.06
C GLY A 366 11.17 21.14 5.98
N ASN A 367 10.06 20.45 6.23
CA ASN A 367 9.02 20.89 7.15
C ASN A 367 9.62 20.99 8.55
N LYS A 368 9.39 22.11 9.22
CA LYS A 368 9.95 22.36 10.56
C LYS A 368 9.00 21.95 11.69
N GLY A 369 7.96 21.18 11.36
CA GLY A 369 6.97 20.68 12.30
C GLY A 369 5.83 21.67 12.55
N PRO A 370 4.84 21.30 13.39
CA PRO A 370 3.58 22.04 13.53
C PRO A 370 3.72 23.41 14.18
N PHE A 371 4.88 23.71 14.79
CA PHE A 371 5.10 24.93 15.58
C PHE A 371 5.86 26.02 14.82
N THR A 372 6.33 25.75 13.60
CA THR A 372 7.10 26.71 12.83
C THR A 372 6.71 26.66 11.35
N ASN A 373 6.60 27.82 10.72
CA ASN A 373 6.21 27.89 9.32
C ASN A 373 7.38 27.44 8.42
N THR A 374 7.06 26.66 7.40
CA THR A 374 8.03 26.17 6.42
C THR A 374 8.01 27.09 5.22
N THR A 375 9.12 27.81 5.00
CA THR A 375 9.28 28.64 3.81
C THR A 375 9.57 27.75 2.62
N VAL A 376 8.61 27.64 1.70
CA VAL A 376 8.79 26.91 0.44
C VAL A 376 9.49 27.83 -0.56
N SER A 377 10.75 27.52 -0.87
CA SER A 377 11.54 28.26 -1.85
C SER A 377 11.30 27.69 -3.25
N VAL A 378 10.92 28.55 -4.20
CA VAL A 378 10.74 28.17 -5.60
C VAL A 378 12.08 27.79 -6.26
N GLY A 379 13.19 28.36 -5.77
CA GLY A 379 14.53 28.17 -6.33
C GLY A 379 15.20 26.84 -5.98
N ASP A 380 14.78 26.18 -4.89
CA ASP A 380 15.44 24.99 -4.35
C ASP A 380 14.79 23.67 -4.81
N GLY A 381 13.79 23.72 -5.70
CA GLY A 381 13.10 22.52 -6.18
C GLY A 381 11.82 22.72 -7.00
N GLY A 382 11.42 23.97 -7.28
CA GLY A 382 10.15 24.31 -7.94
C GLY A 382 9.10 24.80 -6.94
N PRO A 383 7.97 25.38 -7.41
CA PRO A 383 6.95 25.92 -6.52
C PRO A 383 6.22 24.81 -5.73
N GLY A 384 6.05 25.00 -4.43
CA GLY A 384 4.94 24.40 -3.67
C GLY A 384 5.20 23.12 -2.86
N GLY A 385 6.27 22.36 -3.11
CA GLY A 385 6.53 21.10 -2.41
C GLY A 385 7.37 21.23 -1.13
N LEU A 386 7.23 20.26 -0.23
CA LEU A 386 7.91 20.18 1.07
C LEU A 386 8.58 18.82 1.29
N ASP A 387 9.57 18.77 2.19
CA ASP A 387 10.27 17.54 2.56
C ASP A 387 10.81 16.73 1.37
N GLY A 388 11.43 17.41 0.41
CA GLY A 388 12.23 16.77 -0.64
C GLY A 388 13.63 16.39 -0.13
N GLY A 389 14.49 15.96 -1.05
CA GLY A 389 15.86 15.53 -0.73
C GLY A 389 15.96 14.02 -0.53
N SER A 390 16.92 13.57 0.28
CA SER A 390 17.31 12.15 0.40
C SER A 390 17.44 11.64 1.83
N GLY A 391 17.09 12.45 2.83
CA GLY A 391 17.18 12.10 4.25
C GLY A 391 15.85 11.71 4.88
N GLY A 392 15.90 11.35 6.16
CA GLY A 392 14.73 11.00 6.97
C GLY A 392 14.49 9.49 7.07
N CYS A 393 13.37 9.11 7.71
CA CYS A 393 13.05 7.70 7.88
C CYS A 393 12.70 7.04 6.56
N GLY A 394 13.17 5.82 6.35
CA GLY A 394 12.95 5.13 5.09
C GLY A 394 12.96 3.62 5.21
N CYS A 395 12.19 2.97 4.34
CA CYS A 395 12.24 1.55 4.04
C CYS A 395 12.17 1.37 2.53
N SER A 396 13.00 0.50 1.96
CA SER A 396 12.94 0.16 0.54
C SER A 396 13.05 -1.34 0.35
N TRP A 397 12.10 -1.93 -0.37
CA TRP A 397 12.10 -3.34 -0.74
C TRP A 397 12.25 -3.51 -2.24
N VAL A 398 12.95 -4.58 -2.65
CA VAL A 398 13.17 -4.94 -4.05
C VAL A 398 12.92 -6.42 -4.27
N ASN A 399 12.27 -6.80 -5.37
CA ASN A 399 11.92 -8.20 -5.67
C ASN A 399 12.92 -8.92 -6.60
N TRP A 400 14.06 -8.30 -6.93
CA TRP A 400 15.07 -8.88 -7.83
C TRP A 400 16.42 -9.16 -7.16
N ALA A 401 16.61 -8.73 -5.90
CA ALA A 401 17.81 -9.02 -5.11
C ALA A 401 17.77 -10.49 -4.65
N GLY A 402 18.17 -11.38 -5.56
CA GLY A 402 18.12 -12.84 -5.42
C GLY A 402 18.18 -13.59 -6.76
N ALA A 403 17.94 -12.90 -7.89
CA ALA A 403 18.00 -13.49 -9.24
C ALA A 403 19.42 -13.56 -9.84
N GLY A 404 20.46 -13.41 -9.01
CA GLY A 404 21.86 -13.31 -9.44
C GLY A 404 22.85 -13.65 -8.34
N THR A 405 22.91 -14.93 -7.98
CA THR A 405 24.12 -15.63 -7.54
C THR A 405 24.11 -17.02 -8.11
#